data_AF-A0A9E1B554-F1
#
_entry.id   AF-A0A9E1B554-F1
#
_cell.length_a   1.000
_cell.length_b   1.000
_cell.length_c   1.000
_cell.angle_alpha   90.00
_cell.angle_beta   90.00
_cell.angle_gamma   90.00
#
_symmetry.space_group_name_H-M   'P 1'
#
loop_
_entity.id
_entity.type
_entity.pdbx_description
1 polymer ?
#
loop_
_entity_poly.entity_id
_entity_poly.type
_entity_poly.pdbx_seq_one_letter_code
_entity_poly.pdbx_strand_id
1 'polypeptide(L)'
;MKFLKQFKTIKYYKKLFIIILSLSTIATNVLAIPNANESRYNKLFYKFGKEFNIPPILLWAIAKTESNFTNNAKNINNNGSIDYGLMQINSIHETTLKAKNLSIDDLYKPETNIQMGAMILRNCINKHGWDYKALNCYNGKVENNPYSRKVFANLKTLKQARRVIK
;
A
#
# COMPACT_ATOMS: atom_id res chain seq x y z
N MET A 1 49.17 -45.35 12.41
CA MET A 1 47.81 -45.14 11.83
C MET A 1 46.82 -44.62 12.88
N LYS A 2 47.01 -43.41 13.43
CA LYS A 2 46.09 -42.77 14.42
C LYS A 2 45.62 -41.36 14.01
N PHE A 3 46.16 -40.77 12.94
CA PHE A 3 45.89 -39.38 12.54
C PHE A 3 44.56 -39.19 11.79
N LEU A 4 43.99 -40.25 11.19
CA LEU A 4 42.78 -40.15 10.35
C LEU A 4 41.45 -40.24 11.12
N LYS A 5 41.46 -40.56 12.42
CA LYS A 5 40.22 -40.62 13.23
C LYS A 5 39.74 -39.23 13.69
N GLN A 6 40.64 -38.26 13.89
CA GLN A 6 40.30 -36.92 14.39
C GLN A 6 39.51 -36.07 13.37
N PHE A 7 39.77 -36.25 12.07
CA PHE A 7 39.10 -35.49 11.01
C PHE A 7 37.63 -35.90 10.79
N LYS A 8 37.27 -37.17 11.06
CA LYS A 8 35.88 -37.63 10.95
C LYS A 8 34.99 -37.02 12.03
N THR A 9 35.52 -36.87 13.25
CA THR A 9 34.80 -36.30 14.40
C THR A 9 34.46 -34.82 14.17
N ILE A 10 35.39 -34.02 13.65
CA ILE A 10 35.20 -32.58 13.36
C ILE A 10 34.12 -32.33 12.30
N LYS A 11 34.02 -33.21 11.29
CA LYS A 11 32.99 -33.12 10.24
C LYS A 11 31.58 -33.37 10.80
N TYR A 12 31.47 -34.20 11.83
CA TYR A 12 30.20 -34.52 12.48
C TYR A 12 29.69 -33.35 13.35
N TYR A 13 30.56 -32.69 14.12
CA TYR A 13 30.20 -31.53 14.93
C TYR A 13 29.85 -30.28 14.09
N LYS A 14 30.49 -30.08 12.91
CA LYS A 14 30.05 -29.05 11.95
C LYS A 14 28.63 -29.30 11.42
N LYS A 15 28.23 -30.56 11.23
CA LYS A 15 26.88 -30.93 10.78
C LYS A 15 25.84 -30.75 11.89
N LEU A 16 26.19 -31.06 13.14
CA LEU A 16 25.32 -30.91 14.31
C LEU A 16 25.11 -29.44 14.71
N PHE A 17 26.14 -28.59 14.54
CA PHE A 17 26.05 -27.13 14.81
C PHE A 17 25.12 -26.39 13.82
N ILE A 18 25.03 -26.84 12.57
CA ILE A 18 24.13 -26.27 11.55
C ILE A 18 22.65 -26.59 11.87
N ILE A 19 22.36 -27.74 12.46
CA ILE A 19 20.97 -28.14 12.79
C ILE A 19 20.44 -27.31 13.96
N ILE A 20 21.26 -26.99 14.96
CA ILE A 20 20.85 -26.19 16.12
C ILE A 20 20.64 -24.70 15.71
N LEU A 21 21.45 -24.17 14.78
CA LEU A 21 21.24 -22.82 14.23
C LEU A 21 19.97 -22.68 13.36
N SER A 22 19.43 -23.81 12.85
CA SER A 22 18.20 -23.81 12.05
C SER A 22 16.91 -23.83 12.88
N LEU A 23 17.01 -24.02 14.20
CA LEU A 23 15.88 -24.03 15.13
C LEU A 23 15.70 -22.69 15.87
N SER A 24 16.63 -21.75 15.74
CA SER A 24 16.53 -20.41 16.36
C SER A 24 15.83 -19.38 15.49
N THR A 25 15.40 -19.70 14.26
CA THR A 25 14.42 -18.87 13.56
C THR A 25 13.04 -19.22 14.06
N ILE A 26 12.77 -18.90 15.32
CA ILE A 26 11.40 -18.62 15.75
C ILE A 26 10.98 -17.49 14.82
N ALA A 27 10.10 -17.82 13.86
CA ALA A 27 9.40 -16.82 13.08
C ALA A 27 8.76 -15.89 14.11
N THR A 28 9.37 -14.74 14.32
CA THR A 28 8.77 -13.69 15.11
C THR A 28 7.57 -13.29 14.28
N ASN A 29 6.42 -13.89 14.59
CA ASN A 29 5.13 -13.32 14.32
C ASN A 29 5.09 -12.04 15.14
N VAL A 30 5.81 -11.02 14.67
CA VAL A 30 5.60 -9.64 15.07
C VAL A 30 4.14 -9.44 14.71
N LEU A 31 3.29 -9.45 15.73
CA LEU A 31 1.94 -8.96 15.63
C LEU A 31 2.11 -7.54 15.08
N ALA A 32 1.89 -7.37 13.79
CA ALA A 32 1.94 -6.08 13.15
C ALA A 32 0.75 -5.31 13.71
N ILE A 33 0.93 -4.68 14.87
CA ILE A 33 -0.01 -3.72 15.40
C ILE A 33 -0.17 -2.70 14.29
N PRO A 34 -1.39 -2.52 13.74
CA PRO A 34 -1.61 -1.54 12.68
C PRO A 34 -1.02 -0.22 13.15
N ASN A 35 -0.06 0.32 12.39
CA ASN A 35 0.59 1.56 12.77
C ASN A 35 -0.51 2.63 12.96
N ALA A 36 -0.42 3.45 14.02
CA ALA A 36 -1.40 4.49 14.32
C ALA A 36 -1.72 5.39 13.12
N ASN A 37 -0.75 5.58 12.21
CA ASN A 37 -0.96 6.31 10.96
C ASN A 37 -1.94 5.63 10.00
N GLU A 38 -2.01 4.29 9.97
CA GLU A 38 -2.92 3.53 9.11
C GLU A 38 -4.37 3.59 9.60
N SER A 39 -4.58 3.68 10.91
CA SER A 39 -5.91 3.74 11.52
C SER A 39 -6.49 5.17 11.54
N ARG A 40 -5.63 6.20 11.56
CA ARG A 40 -5.99 7.63 11.60
C ARG A 40 -7.05 8.02 10.58
N TYR A 41 -7.00 7.46 9.38
CA TYR A 41 -7.88 7.84 8.26
C TYR A 41 -9.06 6.89 8.03
N ASN A 42 -9.25 5.88 8.89
CA ASN A 42 -10.30 4.87 8.70
C ASN A 42 -11.69 5.49 8.56
N LYS A 43 -12.05 6.48 9.39
CA LYS A 43 -13.36 7.16 9.30
C LYS A 43 -13.58 7.79 7.92
N LEU A 44 -12.52 8.37 7.33
CA LEU A 44 -12.58 8.98 5.99
C LEU A 44 -12.68 7.91 4.89
N PHE A 45 -11.92 6.82 4.99
CA PHE A 45 -12.05 5.68 4.06
C PHE A 45 -13.46 5.06 4.10
N TYR A 46 -14.08 4.95 5.28
CA TYR A 46 -15.47 4.51 5.40
C TYR A 46 -16.46 5.51 4.81
N LYS A 47 -16.31 6.80 5.13
CA LYS A 47 -17.17 7.89 4.62
C LYS A 47 -17.18 7.90 3.09
N PHE A 48 -16.01 8.06 2.47
CA PHE A 48 -15.90 8.19 1.02
C PHE A 48 -16.02 6.85 0.28
N GLY A 49 -15.65 5.75 0.93
CA GLY A 49 -15.97 4.42 0.42
C GLY A 49 -17.47 4.24 0.26
N LYS A 50 -18.27 4.61 1.26
CA LYS A 50 -19.73 4.58 1.15
C LYS A 50 -20.26 5.55 0.10
N GLU A 51 -19.83 6.81 0.13
CA GLU A 51 -20.28 7.87 -0.79
C GLU A 51 -20.05 7.49 -2.26
N PHE A 52 -18.88 6.96 -2.58
CA PHE A 52 -18.53 6.56 -3.94
C PHE A 52 -18.75 5.07 -4.22
N ASN A 53 -19.45 4.32 -3.36
CA ASN A 53 -19.69 2.88 -3.50
C ASN A 53 -18.41 2.03 -3.71
N ILE A 54 -17.32 2.40 -3.05
CA ILE A 54 -16.02 1.73 -3.07
C ILE A 54 -15.77 1.02 -1.75
N PRO A 55 -15.32 -0.26 -1.74
CA PRO A 55 -14.91 -0.91 -0.50
C PRO A 55 -13.87 -0.05 0.26
N PRO A 56 -14.10 0.36 1.51
CA PRO A 56 -13.19 1.22 2.27
C PRO A 56 -11.76 0.67 2.35
N ILE A 57 -11.64 -0.66 2.38
CA ILE A 57 -10.36 -1.36 2.40
C ILE A 57 -9.53 -1.13 1.12
N LEU A 58 -10.18 -0.88 -0.02
CA LEU A 58 -9.50 -0.58 -1.28
C LEU A 58 -8.90 0.83 -1.25
N LEU A 59 -9.65 1.82 -0.75
CA LEU A 59 -9.13 3.19 -0.56
C LEU A 59 -7.94 3.20 0.41
N TRP A 60 -8.03 2.43 1.50
CA TRP A 60 -6.91 2.24 2.42
C TRP A 60 -5.66 1.70 1.71
N ALA A 61 -5.83 0.68 0.86
CA ALA A 61 -4.71 0.06 0.16
C ALA A 61 -4.07 0.97 -0.89
N ILE A 62 -4.87 1.79 -1.55
CA ILE A 62 -4.39 2.84 -2.45
C ILE A 62 -3.58 3.88 -1.67
N ALA A 63 -4.13 4.43 -0.57
CA ALA A 63 -3.39 5.39 0.26
C ALA A 63 -2.07 4.81 0.81
N LYS A 64 -2.04 3.51 1.14
CA LYS A 64 -0.79 2.80 1.49
C LYS A 64 0.19 2.77 0.33
N THR A 65 -0.28 2.45 -0.89
CA THR A 65 0.54 2.37 -2.10
C THR A 65 1.08 3.73 -2.53
N GLU A 66 0.28 4.79 -2.38
CA GLU A 66 0.59 6.13 -2.90
C GLU A 66 1.61 6.87 -2.05
N SER A 67 1.37 6.98 -0.74
CA SER A 67 2.25 7.78 0.13
C SER A 67 2.58 7.12 1.46
N ASN A 68 2.20 5.85 1.65
CA ASN A 68 2.28 5.19 2.94
C ASN A 68 1.62 6.02 4.06
N PHE A 69 0.47 6.63 3.74
CA PHE A 69 -0.31 7.51 4.62
C PHE A 69 0.33 8.86 5.00
N THR A 70 1.27 9.35 4.19
CA THR A 70 1.88 10.68 4.34
C THR A 70 0.98 11.76 3.73
N ASN A 71 0.41 12.64 4.55
CA ASN A 71 -0.56 13.64 4.11
C ASN A 71 0.07 14.88 3.45
N ASN A 72 1.35 15.16 3.73
CA ASN A 72 2.12 16.25 3.13
C ASN A 72 3.07 15.76 2.01
N ALA A 73 2.84 14.55 1.48
CA ALA A 73 3.64 14.01 0.38
C ALA A 73 3.50 14.88 -0.87
N LYS A 74 4.61 15.07 -1.57
CA LYS A 74 4.68 15.84 -2.82
C LYS A 74 5.71 15.19 -3.73
N ASN A 75 5.30 14.74 -4.91
CA ASN A 75 6.17 14.12 -5.90
C ASN A 75 6.06 14.86 -7.23
N ILE A 76 7.20 15.12 -7.88
CA ILE A 76 7.25 15.75 -9.21
C ILE A 76 7.52 14.66 -10.25
N ASN A 77 6.65 14.55 -11.25
CA ASN A 77 6.75 13.59 -12.33
C ASN A 77 7.66 14.10 -13.46
N ASN A 78 8.17 13.18 -14.28
CA ASN A 78 9.05 13.50 -15.41
C ASN A 78 8.43 14.48 -16.43
N ASN A 79 7.10 14.51 -16.53
CA ASN A 79 6.36 15.43 -17.40
C ASN A 79 6.06 16.79 -16.74
N GLY A 80 6.60 17.05 -15.55
CA GLY A 80 6.39 18.27 -14.78
C GLY A 80 5.11 18.33 -13.95
N SER A 81 4.19 17.37 -14.10
CA SER A 81 3.01 17.28 -13.21
C SER A 81 3.41 16.91 -11.78
N ILE A 82 2.59 17.29 -10.80
CA ILE A 82 2.91 17.09 -9.38
C ILE A 82 1.79 16.29 -8.71
N ASP A 83 2.16 15.28 -7.91
CA ASP A 83 1.25 14.47 -7.10
C ASP A 83 1.24 14.95 -5.64
N TYR A 84 0.05 15.14 -5.07
CA TYR A 84 -0.12 15.73 -3.75
C TYR A 84 -0.84 14.82 -2.75
N GLY A 85 -0.30 14.79 -1.54
CA GLY A 85 -0.95 14.28 -0.34
C GLY A 85 -1.11 12.76 -0.28
N LEU A 86 -2.07 12.34 0.55
CA LEU A 86 -2.26 10.96 1.01
C LEU A 86 -2.45 9.93 -0.11
N MET A 87 -3.19 10.33 -1.14
CA MET A 87 -3.59 9.52 -2.28
C MET A 87 -2.94 10.01 -3.57
N GLN A 88 -1.92 10.88 -3.46
CA GLN A 88 -1.08 11.36 -4.57
C GLN A 88 -1.91 11.86 -5.76
N ILE A 89 -2.82 12.80 -5.47
CA ILE A 89 -3.69 13.39 -6.49
C ILE A 89 -2.86 14.28 -7.41
N ASN A 90 -2.82 13.95 -8.69
CA ASN A 90 -2.02 14.66 -9.68
C ASN A 90 -2.59 16.05 -10.03
N SER A 91 -1.71 17.01 -10.30
CA SER A 91 -2.02 18.39 -10.69
C SER A 91 -2.90 18.50 -11.94
N ILE A 92 -2.99 17.48 -12.79
CA ILE A 92 -3.93 17.45 -13.93
C ILE A 92 -5.41 17.61 -13.50
N HIS A 93 -5.74 17.35 -12.23
CA HIS A 93 -7.08 17.50 -11.68
C HIS A 93 -7.39 18.91 -11.14
N GLU A 94 -6.52 19.89 -11.36
CA GLU A 94 -6.70 21.27 -10.86
C GLU A 94 -8.01 21.91 -11.32
N THR A 95 -8.43 21.70 -12.58
CA THR A 95 -9.72 22.19 -13.08
C THR A 95 -10.89 21.60 -12.29
N THR A 96 -10.81 20.32 -11.91
CA THR A 96 -11.83 19.65 -11.09
C THR A 96 -11.86 20.21 -9.66
N LEU A 97 -10.70 20.55 -9.10
CA LEU A 97 -10.62 21.22 -7.78
C LEU A 97 -11.26 22.60 -7.82
N LYS A 98 -10.91 23.41 -8.83
CA LYS A 98 -11.47 24.75 -9.02
C LYS A 98 -12.99 24.72 -9.16
N ALA A 99 -13.53 23.76 -9.91
CA ALA A 99 -14.97 23.55 -10.03
C ALA A 99 -15.67 23.21 -8.70
N LYS A 100 -14.92 22.77 -7.69
CA LYS A 100 -15.37 22.50 -6.31
C LYS A 100 -15.03 23.63 -5.33
N ASN A 101 -14.55 24.78 -5.80
CA ASN A 101 -14.03 25.87 -4.97
C ASN A 101 -12.86 25.42 -4.08
N LEU A 102 -12.01 24.53 -4.58
CA LEU A 102 -10.81 24.03 -3.90
C LEU A 102 -9.55 24.46 -4.66
N SER A 103 -8.46 24.59 -3.90
CA SER A 103 -7.10 24.84 -4.38
C SER A 103 -6.25 23.57 -4.33
N ILE A 104 -5.05 23.63 -4.90
CA ILE A 104 -4.05 22.54 -4.77
C ILE A 104 -3.65 22.34 -3.30
N ASP A 105 -3.56 23.40 -2.50
CA ASP A 105 -3.16 23.30 -1.10
C ASP A 105 -4.19 22.52 -0.26
N ASP A 106 -5.46 22.51 -0.68
CA ASP A 106 -6.48 21.69 -0.05
C ASP A 106 -6.20 20.19 -0.18
N LEU A 107 -5.38 19.76 -1.15
CA LEU A 107 -4.96 18.36 -1.29
C LEU A 107 -4.07 17.88 -0.13
N TYR A 108 -3.51 18.77 0.70
CA TYR A 108 -2.83 18.36 1.93
C TYR A 108 -3.78 18.06 3.09
N LYS A 109 -5.06 18.43 2.96
CA LYS A 109 -6.11 18.06 3.92
C LYS A 109 -6.56 16.62 3.62
N PRO A 110 -6.43 15.67 4.58
CA PRO A 110 -6.76 14.26 4.34
C PRO A 110 -8.18 14.01 3.84
N GLU A 111 -9.16 14.79 4.32
CA GLU A 111 -10.55 14.66 3.88
C GLU A 111 -10.71 14.97 2.40
N THR A 112 -10.24 16.15 1.95
CA THR A 112 -10.26 16.54 0.53
C THR A 112 -9.51 15.55 -0.34
N ASN A 113 -8.30 15.16 0.09
CA ASN A 113 -7.45 14.26 -0.68
C ASN A 113 -8.08 12.87 -0.87
N ILE A 114 -8.67 12.30 0.20
CA ILE A 114 -9.36 11.02 0.12
C ILE A 114 -10.63 11.11 -0.71
N GLN A 115 -11.39 12.20 -0.58
CA GLN A 115 -12.59 12.43 -1.40
C GLN A 115 -12.23 12.47 -2.89
N MET A 116 -11.20 13.24 -3.25
CA MET A 116 -10.72 13.34 -4.63
C MET A 116 -10.23 11.99 -5.15
N GLY A 117 -9.45 11.25 -4.35
CA GLY A 117 -8.99 9.91 -4.72
C GLY A 117 -10.14 8.93 -4.94
N ALA A 118 -11.14 8.93 -4.07
CA ALA A 118 -12.33 8.08 -4.23
C ALA A 118 -13.13 8.45 -5.49
N MET A 119 -13.29 9.74 -5.77
CA MET A 119 -13.96 10.24 -6.98
C MET A 119 -13.23 9.81 -8.26
N ILE A 120 -11.91 9.99 -8.32
CA ILE A 120 -11.09 9.58 -9.48
C ILE A 120 -11.18 8.06 -9.68
N LEU A 121 -11.07 7.28 -8.60
CA LEU A 121 -11.20 5.83 -8.68
C LEU A 121 -12.58 5.40 -9.18
N ARG A 122 -13.65 6.05 -8.70
CA ARG A 122 -15.01 5.80 -9.19
C ARG A 122 -15.12 6.07 -10.69
N ASN A 123 -14.55 7.17 -11.19
CA ASN A 123 -14.54 7.46 -12.62
C ASN A 123 -13.80 6.38 -13.43
N CYS A 124 -12.66 5.89 -12.93
CA CYS A 124 -11.95 4.78 -13.55
C CYS A 124 -12.74 3.47 -13.52
N ILE A 125 -13.45 3.16 -12.42
CA ILE A 125 -14.33 1.99 -12.32
C ILE A 125 -15.51 2.12 -13.29
N ASN A 126 -16.10 3.30 -13.44
CA ASN A 126 -17.19 3.50 -14.40
C ASN A 126 -16.73 3.28 -15.84
N LYS A 127 -15.47 3.63 -16.15
CA LYS A 127 -14.88 3.44 -17.49
C LYS A 127 -14.44 2.01 -17.78
N HIS A 128 -13.89 1.31 -16.78
CA HIS A 128 -13.23 0.02 -16.97
C HIS A 128 -13.89 -1.15 -16.24
N GLY A 129 -14.97 -0.92 -15.52
CA GLY A 129 -15.59 -1.89 -14.62
C GLY A 129 -14.78 -2.13 -13.35
N TRP A 130 -15.23 -3.10 -12.54
CA TRP A 130 -14.51 -3.60 -11.38
C TRP A 130 -13.34 -4.52 -11.78
N ASP A 131 -12.42 -3.98 -12.58
CA ASP A 131 -11.27 -4.67 -13.14
C ASP A 131 -9.94 -4.00 -12.71
N TYR A 132 -8.82 -4.73 -12.81
CA TYR A 132 -7.50 -4.18 -12.49
C TYR A 132 -7.16 -2.94 -13.33
N LYS A 133 -7.73 -2.81 -14.52
CA LYS A 133 -7.59 -1.63 -15.38
C LYS A 133 -8.09 -0.35 -14.73
N ALA A 134 -9.09 -0.41 -13.83
CA ALA A 134 -9.55 0.76 -13.09
C ALA A 134 -8.48 1.28 -12.12
N LEU A 135 -7.73 0.38 -11.46
CA LEU A 135 -6.61 0.76 -10.59
C LEU A 135 -5.44 1.32 -11.40
N ASN A 136 -5.13 0.71 -12.53
CA ASN A 136 -4.10 1.21 -13.42
C ASN A 136 -4.48 2.59 -14.03
N CYS A 137 -5.76 2.79 -14.37
CA CYS A 137 -6.33 4.08 -14.77
C CYS A 137 -6.14 5.14 -13.67
N TYR A 138 -6.39 4.80 -12.40
CA TYR A 138 -6.18 5.71 -11.27
C TYR A 138 -4.74 6.23 -11.21
N ASN A 139 -3.76 5.35 -11.44
CA ASN A 139 -2.34 5.70 -11.48
C ASN A 139 -1.90 6.43 -12.77
N GLY A 140 -2.80 6.63 -13.73
CA GLY A 140 -2.55 7.42 -14.94
C GLY A 140 -2.11 6.63 -16.18
N LYS A 141 -1.97 5.30 -16.11
CA LYS A 141 -1.66 4.45 -17.28
C LYS A 141 -2.31 3.08 -17.16
N VAL A 142 -3.12 2.68 -18.14
CA VAL A 142 -3.87 1.41 -18.08
C VAL A 142 -3.00 0.19 -18.38
N GLU A 143 -2.35 0.17 -19.54
CA GLU A 143 -1.59 -0.98 -20.04
C GLU A 143 -0.13 -0.94 -19.58
N ASN A 144 0.49 -2.12 -19.41
CA ASN A 144 1.87 -2.26 -18.95
C ASN A 144 2.17 -1.49 -17.64
N ASN A 145 1.20 -1.46 -16.73
CA ASN A 145 1.30 -0.78 -15.45
C ASN A 145 1.22 -1.80 -14.29
N PRO A 146 2.26 -1.91 -13.42
CA PRO A 146 2.27 -2.83 -12.29
C PRO A 146 1.44 -2.35 -11.08
N TYR A 147 0.81 -1.18 -11.16
CA TYR A 147 0.19 -0.50 -10.03
C TYR A 147 -0.87 -1.34 -9.30
N SER A 148 -1.81 -1.94 -10.03
CA SER A 148 -2.82 -2.84 -9.45
C SER A 148 -2.21 -3.96 -8.60
N ARG A 149 -1.07 -4.53 -9.00
CA ARG A 149 -0.36 -5.56 -8.22
C ARG A 149 0.13 -5.03 -6.88
N LYS A 150 0.61 -3.77 -6.81
CA LYS A 150 1.03 -3.13 -5.55
C LYS A 150 -0.15 -2.95 -4.60
N VAL A 151 -1.29 -2.48 -5.13
CA VAL A 151 -2.52 -2.30 -4.34
C VAL A 151 -3.02 -3.65 -3.80
N PHE A 152 -3.06 -4.70 -4.63
CA PHE A 152 -3.49 -6.03 -4.21
C PHE A 152 -2.55 -6.67 -3.19
N ALA A 153 -1.24 -6.41 -3.27
CA ALA A 153 -0.28 -6.86 -2.25
C ALA A 153 -0.61 -6.25 -0.87
N ASN A 154 -0.85 -4.93 -0.81
CA ASN A 154 -1.24 -4.25 0.42
C ASN A 154 -2.59 -4.75 0.98
N LEU A 155 -3.58 -5.01 0.11
CA LEU A 155 -4.84 -5.62 0.50
C LEU A 155 -4.68 -7.01 1.11
N LYS A 156 -3.81 -7.84 0.53
CA LYS A 156 -3.53 -9.19 1.01
C LYS A 156 -2.94 -9.15 2.42
N THR A 157 -1.94 -8.29 2.64
CA THR A 157 -1.32 -8.08 3.95
C THR A 157 -2.35 -7.65 4.99
N LEU A 158 -3.19 -6.67 4.68
CA LEU A 158 -4.23 -6.20 5.61
C LEU A 158 -5.26 -7.28 5.95
N LYS A 159 -5.71 -8.05 4.96
CA LYS A 159 -6.65 -9.17 5.19
C LYS A 159 -6.02 -10.27 6.05
N GLN A 160 -4.73 -10.54 5.91
CA GLN A 160 -4.01 -11.50 6.76
C GLN A 160 -3.89 -10.98 8.19
N ALA A 161 -3.48 -9.72 8.38
CA ALA A 161 -3.37 -9.11 9.72
C ALA A 161 -4.70 -9.17 10.49
N ARG A 162 -5.83 -8.85 9.82
CA ARG A 162 -7.16 -8.93 10.45
C ARG A 162 -7.62 -10.34 10.81
N ARG A 163 -7.08 -11.40 10.18
CA ARG A 163 -7.41 -12.79 10.55
C ARG A 163 -6.69 -13.27 11.80
N VAL A 164 -5.55 -12.66 12.13
CA VAL A 164 -4.75 -12.98 13.31
C VAL A 164 -5.35 -12.35 14.57
N ILE A 165 -5.96 -11.17 14.44
CA ILE A 165 -6.59 -10.42 15.55
C ILE A 165 -8.03 -10.91 15.81
N LYS A 166 -8.25 -12.24 15.83
CA LYS A 166 -9.55 -12.83 16.19
C LYS A 166 -9.71 -12.94 17.70
#